data_AF-A0AAX3TE48-F1
#
_entry.id   AF-A0AAX3TE48-F1
#
_cell.length_a   1.000
_cell.length_b   1.000
_cell.length_c   1.000
_cell.angle_alpha   90.00
_cell.angle_beta   90.00
_cell.angle_gamma   90.00
#
_symmetry.space_group_name_H-M   'P 1'
#
loop_
_entity.id
_entity.type
_entity.pdbx_description
1 polymer ?
#
loop_
_entity_poly.entity_id
_entity_poly.type
_entity_poly.pdbx_seq_one_letter_code
_entity_poly.pdbx_strand_id
1 'polypeptide(L)'
;MYKNKNFKIKIINNKFSMRIKDIDPKVEQKNSSIYLRSILGLIVFLLALLPFYAYLHLIFKHESLSFYFANYHIISKYLNLPSKSQIWGLAISALVTMVIVITMFISFKALVSLSNNKRYKQTIIALIIIFGILTILFQGISQYFYGYFQDFFNYQVITGLENKISDFKKITTQFIEFEKNTSSIYNWIDVNNIWWIIFVQIFLMFVTSISLQNITFFEYEENTEDRYINYFVQKNKVINHTRIKLYVNNIFSFTDKTLSNWLIVLVLMICFPILIYIVSISTRGSEKSLIYWTHQLPNLLKDYQNWNTIFDQYKNQLNLNKSSPLLILSFPIIFLGIVLSTVLFLLTISIRAQKSSQLVLRTKFILLSILMFLLILSVFISQLELHKLLVSWNTYKDDQIIGSTYIQNIKKITGNKVFNNIDQKLFFLNHIDKKITSIFNDRYIISVCTTFLVVPTITGFCIILKGMLDKRLAIDFVRNEFKNKKLFRK
;
A
#
# COMPACT_ATOMS: atom_id res chain seq x y z
N MET A 1 -6.47 34.87 60.20
CA MET A 1 -5.43 33.93 59.71
C MET A 1 -6.08 32.57 59.40
N TYR A 2 -6.84 32.49 58.30
CA TYR A 2 -7.49 31.25 57.86
C TYR A 2 -6.57 30.53 56.86
N LYS A 3 -5.92 29.45 57.29
CA LYS A 3 -5.18 28.55 56.39
C LYS A 3 -6.19 27.76 55.56
N ASN A 4 -6.30 28.14 54.30
CA ASN A 4 -7.07 27.44 53.28
C ASN A 4 -6.42 26.06 53.01
N LYS A 5 -6.93 25.02 53.67
CA LYS A 5 -6.59 23.63 53.39
C LYS A 5 -7.45 23.14 52.22
N ASN A 6 -6.81 22.46 51.27
CA ASN A 6 -7.37 21.53 50.29
C ASN A 6 -7.90 22.12 48.98
N PHE A 7 -7.00 22.69 48.18
CA PHE A 7 -7.00 22.42 46.74
C PHE A 7 -6.01 21.28 46.45
N LYS A 8 -6.37 20.06 46.86
CA LYS A 8 -5.74 18.86 46.28
C LYS A 8 -6.33 18.68 44.90
N ILE A 9 -5.58 19.15 43.90
CA ILE A 9 -5.80 18.85 42.48
C ILE A 9 -6.02 17.33 42.36
N LYS A 10 -7.26 16.93 42.08
CA LYS A 10 -7.72 15.55 41.89
C LYS A 10 -7.33 15.04 40.49
N ILE A 11 -6.15 15.42 40.01
CA ILE A 11 -5.63 15.05 38.70
C ILE A 11 -4.55 14.00 38.98
N ILE A 12 -4.73 12.81 38.42
CA ILE A 12 -3.90 11.60 38.61
C ILE A 12 -4.29 10.79 39.87
N ASN A 13 -5.51 10.25 39.90
CA ASN A 13 -5.68 8.93 40.50
C ASN A 13 -4.73 7.96 39.77
N ASN A 14 -4.05 7.09 40.51
CA ASN A 14 -3.01 6.08 40.19
C ASN A 14 -3.29 5.11 38.99
N LYS A 15 -3.93 5.57 37.91
CA LYS A 15 -4.30 4.79 36.72
C LYS A 15 -3.22 4.80 35.63
N PHE A 16 -2.27 5.73 35.69
CA PHE A 16 -1.04 5.66 34.89
C PHE A 16 -0.04 4.75 35.62
N SER A 17 -0.21 3.44 35.47
CA SER A 17 0.66 2.47 36.12
C SER A 17 1.48 1.73 35.07
N MET A 18 2.81 1.81 35.17
CA MET A 18 3.73 0.93 34.44
C MET A 18 4.02 -0.38 35.18
N ARG A 19 3.41 -0.62 36.36
CA ARG A 19 3.73 -1.78 37.19
C ARG A 19 3.27 -3.09 36.54
N ILE A 20 4.15 -4.08 36.49
CA ILE A 20 3.84 -5.42 35.95
C ILE A 20 3.23 -6.30 37.05
N LYS A 21 3.83 -6.26 38.25
CA LYS A 21 3.39 -7.00 39.43
C LYS A 21 2.09 -6.42 39.99
N ASP A 22 1.12 -7.30 40.22
CA ASP A 22 -0.15 -6.99 40.87
C ASP A 22 -0.47 -8.09 41.90
N ILE A 23 -1.33 -7.80 42.87
CA ILE A 23 -1.70 -8.76 43.92
C ILE A 23 -2.56 -9.89 43.32
N ASP A 24 -3.27 -9.61 42.23
CA ASP A 24 -4.04 -10.60 41.47
C ASP A 24 -3.19 -11.23 40.34
N PRO A 25 -2.92 -12.55 40.38
CA PRO A 25 -2.11 -13.23 39.37
C PRO A 25 -2.71 -13.16 37.96
N LYS A 26 -4.04 -13.05 37.82
CA LYS A 26 -4.70 -12.89 36.50
C LYS A 26 -4.43 -11.51 35.91
N VAL A 27 -4.37 -10.48 36.75
CA VAL A 27 -4.05 -9.10 36.34
C VAL A 27 -2.57 -8.96 36.02
N GLU A 28 -1.69 -9.59 36.79
CA GLU A 28 -0.25 -9.67 36.50
C GLU A 28 0.02 -10.36 35.16
N GLN A 29 -0.59 -11.52 34.91
CA GLN A 29 -0.43 -12.26 33.65
C GLN A 29 -0.93 -11.43 32.45
N LYS A 30 -2.06 -10.72 32.60
CA LYS A 30 -2.58 -9.80 31.58
C LYS A 30 -1.63 -8.63 31.35
N ASN A 31 -1.14 -7.98 32.39
CA ASN A 31 -0.21 -6.84 32.29
C ASN A 31 1.12 -7.24 31.64
N SER A 32 1.68 -8.39 32.02
CA SER A 32 2.88 -8.97 31.41
C SER A 32 2.66 -9.28 29.92
N SER A 33 1.51 -9.87 29.56
CA SER A 33 1.17 -10.15 28.16
C SER A 33 1.07 -8.88 27.29
N ILE A 34 0.51 -7.79 27.84
CA ILE A 34 0.41 -6.49 27.14
C ILE A 34 1.81 -5.91 26.90
N TYR A 35 2.68 -5.94 27.91
CA TYR A 35 4.06 -5.46 27.78
C TYR A 35 4.84 -6.25 26.74
N LEU A 36 4.82 -7.58 26.85
CA LEU A 36 5.59 -8.46 25.97
C LEU A 36 5.21 -8.26 24.50
N ARG A 37 3.91 -8.18 24.19
CA ARG A 37 3.50 -7.98 22.79
C ARG A 37 3.66 -6.54 22.32
N SER A 38 3.64 -5.54 23.21
CA SER A 38 3.99 -4.17 22.83
C SER A 38 5.46 -4.07 22.45
N ILE A 39 6.35 -4.74 23.20
CA ILE A 39 7.77 -4.86 22.88
C ILE A 39 7.98 -5.63 21.58
N LEU A 40 7.30 -6.77 21.38
CA LEU A 40 7.35 -7.50 20.11
C LEU A 40 6.85 -6.63 18.94
N GLY A 41 5.77 -5.89 19.13
CA GLY A 41 5.25 -4.95 18.12
C GLY A 41 6.25 -3.84 17.80
N LEU A 42 6.94 -3.32 18.80
CA LEU A 42 8.04 -2.36 18.61
C LEU A 42 9.20 -2.98 17.83
N ILE A 43 9.60 -4.22 18.15
CA ILE A 43 10.66 -4.93 17.41
C ILE A 43 10.26 -5.12 15.95
N VAL A 44 9.03 -5.59 15.68
CA VAL A 44 8.51 -5.76 14.31
C VAL A 44 8.48 -4.42 13.58
N PHE A 45 8.07 -3.33 14.24
CA PHE A 45 8.09 -1.99 13.66
C PHE A 45 9.51 -1.54 13.32
N LEU A 46 10.48 -1.69 14.23
CA LEU A 46 11.87 -1.31 13.99
C LEU A 46 12.51 -2.15 12.87
N LEU A 47 12.21 -3.46 12.81
CA LEU A 47 12.65 -4.33 11.73
C LEU A 47 12.04 -3.91 10.39
N ALA A 48 10.76 -3.52 10.37
CA ALA A 48 10.13 -2.99 9.15
C ALA A 48 10.82 -1.70 8.67
N LEU A 49 11.37 -0.89 9.59
CA LEU A 49 12.10 0.34 9.28
C LEU A 49 13.59 0.14 8.95
N LEU A 50 14.10 -1.11 8.88
CA LEU A 50 15.50 -1.37 8.53
C LEU A 50 15.96 -0.71 7.22
N PRO A 51 15.17 -0.76 6.12
CA PRO A 51 15.51 -0.03 4.89
C PRO A 51 15.62 1.48 5.09
N PHE A 52 14.86 2.06 6.02
CA PHE A 52 14.91 3.49 6.30
C PHE A 52 16.17 3.89 7.06
N TYR A 53 16.67 3.05 7.98
CA TYR A 53 17.96 3.30 8.61
C TYR A 53 19.11 3.27 7.60
N ALA A 54 19.10 2.30 6.69
CA ALA A 54 20.07 2.26 5.58
C ALA A 54 19.96 3.52 4.72
N TYR A 55 18.76 3.95 4.36
CA TYR A 55 18.50 5.17 3.61
C TYR A 55 19.04 6.43 4.30
N LEU A 56 18.76 6.60 5.60
CA LEU A 56 19.27 7.74 6.36
C LEU A 56 20.80 7.76 6.33
N HIS A 57 21.45 6.62 6.55
CA HIS A 57 22.91 6.52 6.48
C HIS A 57 23.46 7.07 5.16
N LEU A 58 22.78 6.80 4.03
CA LEU A 58 23.17 7.31 2.72
C LEU A 58 23.02 8.83 2.64
N ILE A 59 21.84 9.36 2.92
CA ILE A 59 21.57 10.80 2.79
C ILE A 59 22.54 11.63 3.65
N PHE A 60 22.89 11.15 4.85
CA PHE A 60 23.81 11.85 5.76
C PHE A 60 25.27 11.83 5.27
N LYS A 61 25.68 10.85 4.46
CA LYS A 61 27.06 10.70 3.99
C LYS A 61 27.29 11.10 2.53
N HIS A 62 26.24 11.29 1.74
CA HIS A 62 26.37 11.52 0.30
C HIS A 62 26.79 12.96 0.00
N GLU A 63 28.10 13.19 -0.19
CA GLU A 63 28.64 14.52 -0.52
C GLU A 63 28.02 15.09 -1.80
N SER A 64 27.81 14.26 -2.83
CA SER A 64 27.21 14.72 -4.09
C SER A 64 25.75 15.17 -3.94
N LEU A 65 25.01 14.66 -2.94
CA LEU A 65 23.66 15.13 -2.63
C LEU A 65 23.70 16.53 -2.02
N SER A 66 24.68 16.81 -1.15
CA SER A 66 24.88 18.15 -0.60
C SER A 66 25.24 19.16 -1.70
N PHE A 67 26.11 18.78 -2.63
CA PHE A 67 26.46 19.57 -3.81
C PHE A 67 25.26 19.81 -4.72
N TYR A 68 24.42 18.78 -4.92
CA TYR A 68 23.16 18.91 -5.65
C TYR A 68 22.24 19.96 -5.02
N PHE A 69 22.06 19.95 -3.70
CA PHE A 69 21.21 20.94 -3.04
C PHE A 69 21.76 22.36 -3.12
N ALA A 70 23.08 22.55 -3.05
CA ALA A 70 23.69 23.86 -3.23
C ALA A 70 23.45 24.43 -4.64
N ASN A 71 23.50 23.56 -5.66
CA ASN A 71 23.31 23.92 -7.07
C ASN A 71 21.86 23.75 -7.55
N TYR A 72 20.91 23.42 -6.66
CA TYR A 72 19.53 23.12 -7.04
C TYR A 72 18.87 24.26 -7.82
N HIS A 73 19.17 25.51 -7.46
CA HIS A 73 18.64 26.71 -8.12
C HIS A 73 19.06 26.86 -9.59
N ILE A 74 20.18 26.25 -10.00
CA ILE A 74 20.64 26.21 -11.39
C ILE A 74 19.94 25.04 -12.10
N ILE A 75 19.97 23.87 -11.46
CA ILE A 75 19.42 22.62 -11.99
C ILE A 75 17.91 22.75 -12.25
N SER A 76 17.17 23.35 -11.31
CA SER A 76 15.72 23.49 -11.37
C SER A 76 15.20 24.41 -12.47
N LYS A 77 16.08 25.24 -13.08
CA LYS A 77 15.71 26.07 -14.23
C LYS A 77 15.43 25.22 -15.48
N TYR A 78 16.09 24.08 -15.60
CA TYR A 78 16.04 23.22 -16.78
C TYR A 78 15.33 21.89 -16.49
N LEU A 79 15.58 21.31 -15.32
CA LEU A 79 15.12 19.98 -14.94
C LEU A 79 14.09 20.06 -13.82
N ASN A 80 13.00 19.30 -13.94
CA ASN A 80 12.07 19.13 -12.82
C ASN A 80 12.60 18.02 -11.91
N LEU A 81 13.33 18.40 -10.86
CA LEU A 81 13.96 17.49 -9.90
C LEU A 81 13.58 17.85 -8.46
N PRO A 82 13.64 16.90 -7.52
CA PRO A 82 13.14 17.11 -6.17
C PRO A 82 14.02 18.04 -5.34
N SER A 83 13.38 18.98 -4.65
CA SER A 83 14.04 19.94 -3.77
C SER A 83 14.54 19.31 -2.47
N LYS A 84 15.38 20.05 -1.73
CA LYS A 84 15.84 19.66 -0.38
C LYS A 84 14.67 19.36 0.56
N SER A 85 13.59 20.13 0.51
CA SER A 85 12.42 19.91 1.37
C SER A 85 11.71 18.58 1.06
N GLN A 86 11.67 18.17 -0.21
CA GLN A 86 11.00 16.94 -0.62
C GLN A 86 11.77 15.69 -0.20
N ILE A 87 13.10 15.75 -0.17
CA ILE A 87 13.94 14.65 0.32
C ILE A 87 14.10 14.76 1.84
N TRP A 88 14.84 15.77 2.33
CA TRP A 88 15.16 15.89 3.76
C TRP A 88 13.95 16.19 4.64
N GLY A 89 13.05 17.07 4.19
CA GLY A 89 11.88 17.45 5.00
C GLY A 89 10.96 16.26 5.28
N LEU A 90 10.76 15.38 4.29
CA LEU A 90 9.99 14.15 4.47
C LEU A 90 10.74 13.12 5.32
N ALA A 91 12.06 12.95 5.15
CA ALA A 91 12.87 12.09 6.01
C ALA A 91 12.81 12.52 7.49
N ILE A 92 12.94 13.81 7.77
CA ILE A 92 12.84 14.36 9.13
C ILE A 92 11.42 14.18 9.68
N SER A 93 10.39 14.43 8.86
CA SER A 93 8.99 14.20 9.25
C SER A 93 8.74 12.74 9.64
N ALA A 94 9.31 11.79 8.87
CA ALA A 94 9.27 10.37 9.19
C ALA A 94 9.99 10.05 10.51
N LEU A 95 11.14 10.65 10.79
CA LEU A 95 11.85 10.49 12.06
C LEU A 95 11.02 11.00 13.25
N VAL A 96 10.38 12.16 13.12
CA VAL A 96 9.52 12.71 14.18
C VAL A 96 8.33 11.78 14.45
N THR A 97 7.63 11.32 13.41
CA THR A 97 6.51 10.38 13.58
C THR A 97 6.97 9.03 14.12
N MET A 98 8.16 8.56 13.72
CA MET A 98 8.77 7.33 14.26
C MET A 98 8.99 7.43 15.77
N VAL A 99 9.58 8.53 16.25
CA VAL A 99 9.80 8.76 17.69
C VAL A 99 8.49 8.77 18.46
N ILE A 100 7.43 9.38 17.90
CA ILE A 100 6.08 9.35 18.49
C ILE A 100 5.59 7.91 18.60
N VAL A 101 5.69 7.10 17.54
CA VAL A 101 5.25 5.69 17.53
C VAL A 101 6.03 4.86 18.55
N ILE A 102 7.37 5.00 18.60
CA ILE A 102 8.21 4.33 19.59
C ILE A 102 7.77 4.68 21.01
N THR A 103 7.55 5.97 21.28
CA THR A 103 7.08 6.45 22.58
C THR A 103 5.71 5.84 22.94
N MET A 104 4.79 5.75 21.97
CA MET A 104 3.48 5.12 22.16
C MET A 104 3.58 3.61 22.42
N PHE A 105 4.49 2.88 21.77
CA PHE A 105 4.73 1.47 22.05
C PHE A 105 5.32 1.24 23.45
N ILE A 106 6.32 2.04 23.85
CA ILE A 106 6.91 1.95 25.19
C ILE A 106 5.87 2.27 26.27
N SER A 107 5.06 3.30 26.04
CA SER A 107 4.00 3.73 26.96
C SER A 107 2.67 3.00 26.79
N PHE A 108 2.57 2.01 25.89
CA PHE A 108 1.31 1.39 25.48
C PHE A 108 0.48 0.88 26.66
N LYS A 109 1.12 0.17 27.59
CA LYS A 109 0.46 -0.35 28.80
C LYS A 109 -0.09 0.77 29.68
N ALA A 110 0.70 1.83 29.88
CA ALA A 110 0.28 2.97 30.67
C ALA A 110 -0.88 3.72 29.99
N LEU A 111 -0.83 3.87 28.66
CA LEU A 111 -1.90 4.49 27.88
C LEU A 111 -3.20 3.68 27.96
N VAL A 112 -3.14 2.36 27.72
CA VAL A 112 -4.33 1.49 27.73
C VAL A 112 -4.94 1.33 29.14
N SER A 113 -4.16 1.49 30.20
CA SER A 113 -4.63 1.38 31.60
C SER A 113 -5.25 2.66 32.18
N LEU A 114 -5.08 3.81 31.52
CA LEU A 114 -5.67 5.09 31.95
C LEU A 114 -7.20 5.06 32.04
N SER A 115 -7.86 4.30 31.16
CA SER A 115 -9.32 4.22 31.09
C SER A 115 -9.81 2.80 30.81
N ASN A 116 -10.88 2.41 31.51
CA ASN A 116 -11.60 1.16 31.23
C ASN A 116 -12.52 1.27 30.00
N ASN A 117 -12.66 2.46 29.40
CA ASN A 117 -13.50 2.65 28.23
C ASN A 117 -12.91 1.94 26.99
N LYS A 118 -13.66 0.97 26.45
CA LYS A 118 -13.29 0.22 25.24
C LYS A 118 -12.98 1.12 24.04
N ARG A 119 -13.73 2.22 23.85
CA ARG A 119 -13.52 3.18 22.76
C ARG A 119 -12.17 3.89 22.88
N TYR A 120 -11.78 4.30 24.09
CA TYR A 120 -10.50 4.96 24.34
C TYR A 120 -9.31 4.06 24.00
N LYS A 121 -9.35 2.78 24.41
CA LYS A 121 -8.33 1.79 24.08
C LYS A 121 -8.22 1.57 22.56
N GLN A 122 -9.36 1.56 21.84
CA GLN A 122 -9.37 1.49 20.38
C GLN A 122 -8.74 2.73 19.74
N THR A 123 -9.01 3.92 20.26
CA THR A 123 -8.40 5.18 19.78
C THR A 123 -6.89 5.18 19.94
N ILE A 124 -6.35 4.71 21.07
CA ILE A 124 -4.89 4.60 21.25
C ILE A 124 -4.25 3.70 20.20
N ILE A 125 -4.83 2.51 19.99
CA ILE A 125 -4.35 1.57 18.98
C ILE A 125 -4.45 2.19 17.58
N ALA A 126 -5.55 2.89 17.27
CA ALA A 126 -5.72 3.59 16.00
C ALA A 126 -4.66 4.67 15.78
N LEU A 127 -4.31 5.44 16.82
CA LEU A 127 -3.27 6.47 16.74
C LEU A 127 -1.89 5.87 16.44
N ILE A 128 -1.51 4.76 17.08
CA ILE A 128 -0.26 4.04 16.80
C ILE A 128 -0.19 3.64 15.33
N ILE A 129 -1.30 3.15 14.78
CA ILE A 129 -1.39 2.74 13.38
C ILE A 129 -1.28 3.94 12.45
N ILE A 130 -2.02 5.02 12.71
CA ILE A 130 -2.02 6.22 11.88
C ILE A 130 -0.61 6.81 11.82
N PHE A 131 0.04 7.01 12.97
CA PHE A 131 1.42 7.53 13.00
C PHE A 131 2.44 6.54 12.41
N GLY A 132 2.24 5.23 12.58
CA GLY A 132 3.08 4.21 11.95
C GLY A 132 2.97 4.21 10.42
N ILE A 133 1.75 4.30 9.88
CA ILE A 133 1.52 4.43 8.44
C ILE A 133 2.08 5.76 7.93
N LEU A 134 1.87 6.88 8.63
CA LEU A 134 2.46 8.18 8.26
C LEU A 134 3.99 8.12 8.21
N THR A 135 4.62 7.46 9.17
CA THR A 135 6.08 7.22 9.17
C THR A 135 6.50 6.49 7.90
N ILE A 136 5.82 5.40 7.57
CA ILE A 136 6.10 4.58 6.39
C ILE A 136 5.86 5.35 5.07
N LEU A 137 4.82 6.18 5.02
CA LEU A 137 4.53 7.01 3.84
C LEU A 137 5.57 8.11 3.66
N PHE A 138 5.91 8.85 4.72
CA PHE A 138 6.90 9.93 4.64
C PHE A 138 8.28 9.42 4.26
N GLN A 139 8.75 8.32 4.87
CA GLN A 139 10.03 7.73 4.45
C GLN A 139 9.97 7.22 3.00
N GLY A 140 8.83 6.65 2.60
CA GLY A 140 8.66 6.06 1.29
C GLY A 140 8.70 7.10 0.18
N ILE A 141 7.98 8.21 0.38
CA ILE A 141 7.98 9.34 -0.54
C ILE A 141 9.36 10.02 -0.56
N SER A 142 10.03 10.12 0.60
CA SER A 142 11.41 10.62 0.68
C SER A 142 12.37 9.77 -0.17
N GLN A 143 12.33 8.44 0.00
CA GLN A 143 13.14 7.50 -0.77
C GLN A 143 12.81 7.58 -2.27
N TYR A 144 11.53 7.70 -2.61
CA TYR A 144 11.06 7.89 -3.98
C TYR A 144 11.71 9.11 -4.64
N PHE A 145 11.69 10.27 -3.96
CA PHE A 145 12.36 11.48 -4.46
C PHE A 145 13.88 11.35 -4.49
N TYR A 146 14.48 10.67 -3.51
CA TYR A 146 15.92 10.38 -3.58
C TYR A 146 16.28 9.53 -4.80
N GLY A 147 15.43 8.59 -5.20
CA GLY A 147 15.61 7.81 -6.43
C GLY A 147 15.77 8.70 -7.68
N TYR A 148 14.95 9.75 -7.82
CA TYR A 148 15.10 10.72 -8.92
C TYR A 148 16.42 11.49 -8.90
N PHE A 149 16.93 11.82 -7.71
CA PHE A 149 18.27 12.40 -7.59
C PHE A 149 19.35 11.38 -8.02
N GLN A 150 19.23 10.13 -7.60
CA GLN A 150 20.18 9.08 -7.96
C GLN A 150 20.20 8.84 -9.48
N ASP A 151 19.03 8.76 -10.11
CA ASP A 151 18.90 8.61 -11.56
C ASP A 151 19.53 9.80 -12.28
N PHE A 152 19.32 11.02 -11.79
CA PHE A 152 19.98 12.22 -12.30
C PHE A 152 21.51 12.16 -12.13
N PHE A 153 22.00 11.81 -10.95
CA PHE A 153 23.44 11.68 -10.68
C PHE A 153 24.10 10.67 -11.63
N ASN A 154 23.55 9.45 -11.68
CA ASN A 154 24.02 8.38 -12.56
C ASN A 154 23.95 8.79 -14.05
N TYR A 155 22.89 9.49 -14.44
CA TYR A 155 22.73 10.05 -15.78
C TYR A 155 23.83 11.06 -16.12
N GLN A 156 24.11 12.02 -15.23
CA GLN A 156 25.13 13.04 -15.47
C GLN A 156 26.52 12.41 -15.67
N VAL A 157 26.82 11.43 -14.83
CA VAL A 157 28.06 10.65 -14.87
C VAL A 157 28.20 9.87 -16.19
N ILE A 158 27.15 9.16 -16.62
CA ILE A 158 27.16 8.31 -17.83
C ILE A 158 27.25 9.15 -19.11
N THR A 159 26.56 10.30 -19.15
CA THR A 159 26.47 11.16 -20.33
C THR A 159 27.72 11.98 -20.59
N GLY A 160 28.52 12.24 -19.55
CA GLY A 160 29.74 13.04 -19.69
C GLY A 160 29.46 14.49 -20.11
N LEU A 161 30.46 15.17 -20.67
CA LEU A 161 30.43 16.61 -20.96
C LEU A 161 29.96 16.95 -22.39
N GLU A 162 29.88 15.95 -23.26
CA GLU A 162 29.58 16.13 -24.69
C GLU A 162 28.17 16.67 -24.88
N ASN A 163 28.02 17.68 -25.74
CA ASN A 163 26.75 18.32 -26.10
C ASN A 163 25.92 18.89 -24.94
N LYS A 164 26.48 19.06 -23.74
CA LYS A 164 25.78 19.69 -22.61
C LYS A 164 25.80 21.22 -22.64
N ILE A 165 24.75 21.83 -22.10
CA ILE A 165 24.66 23.28 -21.85
C ILE A 165 25.75 23.71 -20.87
N SER A 166 26.24 24.95 -21.00
CA SER A 166 27.34 25.52 -20.19
C SER A 166 27.18 25.31 -18.69
N ASP A 167 25.97 25.53 -18.19
CA ASP A 167 25.64 25.50 -16.77
C ASP A 167 25.79 24.07 -16.20
N PHE A 168 25.48 23.06 -17.01
CA PHE A 168 25.58 21.65 -16.61
C PHE A 168 26.98 21.08 -16.72
N LYS A 169 27.89 21.68 -17.50
CA LYS A 169 29.28 21.19 -17.63
C LYS A 169 29.99 21.18 -16.28
N LYS A 170 29.88 22.28 -15.49
CA LYS A 170 30.49 22.37 -14.16
C LYS A 170 29.93 21.32 -13.19
N ILE A 171 28.61 21.16 -13.19
CA ILE A 171 27.91 20.19 -12.33
C ILE A 171 28.32 18.76 -12.69
N THR A 172 28.36 18.46 -13.99
CA THR A 172 28.75 17.15 -14.52
C THR A 172 30.18 16.80 -14.15
N THR A 173 31.13 17.73 -14.32
CA THR A 173 32.53 17.50 -13.97
C THR A 173 32.67 17.10 -12.50
N GLN A 174 31.98 17.82 -11.60
CA GLN A 174 32.02 17.51 -10.18
C GLN A 174 31.41 16.13 -9.87
N PHE A 175 30.30 15.76 -10.52
CA PHE A 175 29.71 14.44 -10.34
C PHE A 175 30.61 13.30 -10.85
N ILE A 176 31.33 13.49 -11.96
CA ILE A 176 32.34 12.53 -12.45
C ILE A 176 33.49 12.39 -11.44
N GLU A 177 33.91 13.50 -10.82
CA GLU A 177 34.95 13.47 -9.79
C GLU A 177 34.49 12.72 -8.53
N PHE A 178 33.26 12.95 -8.08
CA PHE A 178 32.67 12.15 -7.01
C PHE A 178 32.59 10.66 -7.37
N GLU A 179 32.28 10.30 -8.62
CA GLU A 179 32.31 8.89 -9.08
C GLU A 179 33.68 8.24 -8.98
N LYS A 180 34.73 8.95 -9.34
CA LYS A 180 36.10 8.45 -9.25
C LYS A 180 36.56 8.28 -7.80
N ASN A 181 36.09 9.15 -6.91
CA ASN A 181 36.36 9.05 -5.47
C ASN A 181 35.33 8.11 -4.81
N THR A 182 35.50 6.82 -5.10
CA THR A 182 34.59 5.68 -4.80
C THR A 182 34.15 5.51 -3.34
N SER A 183 34.72 6.25 -2.39
CA SER A 183 34.31 6.24 -0.99
C SER A 183 32.91 6.83 -0.73
N SER A 184 32.24 7.40 -1.74
CA SER A 184 31.08 8.29 -1.54
C SER A 184 29.79 7.93 -2.28
N ILE A 185 29.74 6.86 -3.10
CA ILE A 185 28.57 6.59 -3.94
C ILE A 185 27.91 5.27 -3.61
N TYR A 186 26.62 5.38 -3.29
CA TYR A 186 25.76 4.24 -3.00
C TYR A 186 24.61 4.24 -3.99
N ASN A 187 24.52 3.18 -4.80
CA ASN A 187 23.32 2.96 -5.61
C ASN A 187 22.17 2.60 -4.69
N TRP A 188 21.13 3.44 -4.72
CA TRP A 188 19.89 3.17 -4.00
C TRP A 188 18.96 2.27 -4.80
N ILE A 189 17.91 1.80 -4.13
CA ILE A 189 16.92 0.88 -4.66
C ILE A 189 16.09 1.58 -5.75
N ASP A 190 15.81 0.86 -6.84
CA ASP A 190 14.89 1.27 -7.92
C ASP A 190 13.59 1.87 -7.37
N VAL A 191 13.10 2.93 -8.02
CA VAL A 191 11.87 3.66 -7.67
C VAL A 191 10.66 2.73 -7.50
N ASN A 192 10.54 1.69 -8.32
CA ASN A 192 9.45 0.70 -8.22
C ASN A 192 9.56 -0.19 -6.98
N ASN A 193 10.78 -0.59 -6.63
CA ASN A 193 11.03 -1.49 -5.51
C ASN A 193 10.77 -0.79 -4.17
N ILE A 194 10.94 0.53 -4.11
CA ILE A 194 10.57 1.34 -2.94
C ILE A 194 9.07 1.17 -2.60
N TRP A 195 8.19 1.19 -3.59
CA TRP A 195 6.75 1.00 -3.38
C TRP A 195 6.39 -0.42 -2.89
N TRP A 196 7.10 -1.44 -3.38
CA TRP A 196 6.94 -2.80 -2.87
C TRP A 196 7.43 -2.94 -1.42
N ILE A 197 8.52 -2.28 -1.05
CA ILE A 197 9.01 -2.24 0.34
C ILE A 197 7.99 -1.54 1.24
N ILE A 198 7.46 -0.39 0.82
CA ILE A 198 6.39 0.33 1.53
C ILE A 198 5.18 -0.57 1.74
N PHE A 199 4.76 -1.33 0.71
CA PHE A 199 3.66 -2.27 0.82
C PHE A 199 3.90 -3.31 1.93
N VAL A 200 5.08 -3.94 1.95
CA VAL A 200 5.45 -4.92 3.00
C VAL A 200 5.49 -4.27 4.38
N GLN A 201 6.00 -3.03 4.50
CA GLN A 201 6.03 -2.29 5.76
C GLN A 201 4.63 -1.98 6.30
N ILE A 202 3.72 -1.53 5.43
CA ILE A 202 2.31 -1.28 5.79
C ILE A 202 1.65 -2.59 6.24
N PHE A 203 1.87 -3.67 5.51
CA PHE A 203 1.36 -5.00 5.86
C PHE A 203 1.81 -5.42 7.27
N LEU A 204 3.10 -5.30 7.60
CA LEU A 204 3.63 -5.63 8.92
C LEU A 204 3.02 -4.76 10.03
N MET A 205 2.75 -3.48 9.76
CA MET A 205 2.06 -2.60 10.71
C MET A 205 0.63 -3.05 11.00
N PHE A 206 -0.09 -3.53 9.99
CA PHE A 206 -1.41 -4.12 10.18
C PHE A 206 -1.38 -5.41 10.99
N VAL A 207 -0.37 -6.27 10.78
CA VAL A 207 -0.20 -7.49 11.60
C VAL A 207 0.06 -7.14 13.07
N THR A 208 0.91 -6.14 13.33
CA THR A 208 1.17 -5.63 14.69
C THR A 208 -0.09 -5.05 15.32
N SER A 209 -0.84 -4.24 14.57
CA SER A 209 -2.14 -3.68 14.98
C SER A 209 -3.11 -4.77 15.43
N ILE A 210 -3.26 -5.81 14.59
CA ILE A 210 -4.08 -6.96 14.91
C ILE A 210 -3.61 -7.51 16.26
N SER A 211 -2.33 -7.90 16.39
CA SER A 211 -1.78 -8.47 17.62
C SER A 211 -2.11 -7.63 18.88
N LEU A 212 -1.94 -6.31 18.82
CA LEU A 212 -2.26 -5.38 19.91
C LEU A 212 -3.75 -5.38 20.27
N GLN A 213 -4.63 -5.41 19.27
CA GLN A 213 -6.07 -5.46 19.49
C GLN A 213 -6.50 -6.74 20.21
N ASN A 214 -5.95 -7.92 19.86
CA ASN A 214 -6.40 -9.15 20.54
C ASN A 214 -6.08 -9.10 22.02
N ILE A 215 -4.90 -8.65 22.42
CA ILE A 215 -4.52 -8.70 23.84
C ILE A 215 -5.36 -7.70 24.65
N THR A 216 -5.60 -6.53 24.06
CA THR A 216 -6.32 -5.45 24.73
C THR A 216 -7.79 -5.79 24.98
N PHE A 217 -8.38 -6.56 24.07
CA PHE A 217 -9.79 -6.97 24.12
C PHE A 217 -9.97 -8.49 24.30
N PHE A 218 -8.95 -9.21 24.77
CA PHE A 218 -9.09 -10.64 25.07
C PHE A 218 -9.94 -10.79 26.34
N GLU A 219 -11.20 -11.10 26.14
CA GLU A 219 -12.09 -11.62 27.17
C GLU A 219 -12.47 -13.02 26.70
N TYR A 220 -12.08 -14.04 27.47
CA TYR A 220 -12.64 -15.39 27.35
C TYR A 220 -14.10 -15.28 27.78
N GLU A 221 -14.98 -14.86 26.88
CA GLU A 221 -16.40 -15.19 27.04
C GLU A 221 -16.53 -16.66 26.63
N GLU A 222 -16.73 -17.55 27.60
CA GLU A 222 -17.29 -18.86 27.31
C GLU A 222 -18.64 -18.63 26.60
N ASN A 223 -18.69 -18.90 25.29
CA ASN A 223 -19.87 -18.70 24.47
C ASN A 223 -21.04 -19.58 24.97
N THR A 224 -21.87 -19.02 25.86
CA THR A 224 -23.11 -19.63 26.34
C THR A 224 -24.18 -19.70 25.24
N GLU A 225 -24.20 -18.75 24.31
CA GLU A 225 -25.12 -18.75 23.16
C GLU A 225 -24.74 -19.78 22.08
N ASP A 226 -23.45 -20.02 21.81
CA ASP A 226 -23.05 -21.08 20.86
C ASP A 226 -23.32 -22.47 21.41
N ARG A 227 -23.36 -22.68 22.74
CA ARG A 227 -23.84 -23.95 23.32
C ARG A 227 -25.31 -24.17 22.99
N TYR A 228 -26.17 -23.16 23.10
CA TYR A 228 -27.60 -23.30 22.80
C TYR A 228 -27.88 -23.49 21.29
N ILE A 229 -27.14 -22.78 20.42
CA ILE A 229 -27.27 -22.94 18.96
C ILE A 229 -26.70 -24.30 18.52
N ASN A 230 -25.53 -24.72 19.03
CA ASN A 230 -25.00 -26.05 18.76
C ASN A 230 -25.91 -27.16 19.30
N TYR A 231 -26.54 -26.95 20.46
CA TYR A 231 -27.50 -27.89 21.03
C TYR A 231 -28.77 -28.00 20.15
N PHE A 232 -29.32 -26.89 19.66
CA PHE A 232 -30.48 -26.91 18.74
C PHE A 232 -30.14 -27.46 17.34
N VAL A 233 -28.97 -27.14 16.79
CA VAL A 233 -28.49 -27.66 15.51
C VAL A 233 -28.17 -29.16 15.61
N GLN A 234 -27.66 -29.64 16.74
CA GLN A 234 -27.48 -31.07 16.99
C GLN A 234 -28.83 -31.78 17.17
N LYS A 235 -29.81 -31.16 17.81
CA LYS A 235 -31.13 -31.76 18.07
C LYS A 235 -32.05 -31.80 16.84
N ASN A 236 -31.88 -30.89 15.89
CA ASN A 236 -32.62 -30.85 14.62
C ASN A 236 -31.91 -31.57 13.44
N LYS A 237 -30.80 -32.29 13.68
CA LYS A 237 -30.20 -33.20 12.68
C LYS A 237 -31.06 -34.46 12.51
N VAL A 238 -32.22 -34.31 11.89
CA VAL A 238 -32.96 -35.43 11.32
C VAL A 238 -32.22 -35.88 10.06
N ILE A 239 -31.40 -36.92 10.24
CA ILE A 239 -31.29 -38.14 9.42
C ILE A 239 -31.12 -37.93 7.90
N ASN A 240 -29.97 -38.40 7.38
CA ASN A 240 -29.54 -38.52 5.97
C ASN A 240 -29.08 -37.25 5.23
N HIS A 241 -27.86 -36.79 5.54
CA HIS A 241 -27.07 -35.99 4.60
C HIS A 241 -25.71 -36.65 4.35
N THR A 242 -25.40 -36.89 3.06
CA THR A 242 -24.08 -37.35 2.60
C THR A 242 -22.98 -36.44 3.13
N ARG A 243 -21.76 -36.96 3.38
CA ARG A 243 -20.63 -36.16 3.89
C ARG A 243 -20.41 -34.88 3.05
N ILE A 244 -20.59 -34.99 1.74
CA ILE A 244 -20.53 -33.86 0.78
C ILE A 244 -21.64 -32.83 1.06
N LYS A 245 -22.89 -33.27 1.28
CA LYS A 245 -23.99 -32.36 1.62
C LYS A 245 -23.78 -31.65 2.95
N LEU A 246 -23.15 -32.29 3.94
CA LEU A 246 -22.73 -31.66 5.20
C LEU A 246 -21.61 -30.63 4.99
N TYR A 247 -20.61 -30.92 4.15
CA TYR A 247 -19.56 -29.96 3.79
C TYR A 247 -20.13 -28.76 3.03
N VAL A 248 -20.99 -28.99 2.04
CA VAL A 248 -21.72 -27.95 1.30
C VAL A 248 -22.58 -27.12 2.27
N ASN A 249 -23.33 -27.76 3.16
CA ASN A 249 -24.17 -27.02 4.11
C ASN A 249 -23.34 -26.23 5.13
N ASN A 250 -22.15 -26.70 5.51
CA ASN A 250 -21.25 -25.94 6.38
C ASN A 250 -20.58 -24.77 5.64
N ILE A 251 -20.15 -24.97 4.39
CA ILE A 251 -19.49 -23.94 3.55
C ILE A 251 -20.49 -22.86 3.11
N PHE A 252 -21.76 -23.23 2.88
CA PHE A 252 -22.83 -22.33 2.46
C PHE A 252 -23.86 -22.04 3.58
N SER A 253 -23.54 -22.39 4.84
CA SER A 253 -24.41 -22.03 5.97
C SER A 253 -24.53 -20.51 6.07
N PHE A 254 -25.68 -20.00 6.49
CA PHE A 254 -25.91 -18.56 6.62
C PHE A 254 -25.50 -18.08 8.02
N THR A 255 -24.20 -18.05 8.29
CA THR A 255 -23.63 -17.50 9.52
C THR A 255 -22.73 -16.31 9.20
N ASP A 256 -22.58 -15.36 10.12
CA ASP A 256 -21.70 -14.19 9.91
C ASP A 256 -20.26 -14.62 9.57
N LYS A 257 -19.82 -15.77 10.09
CA LYS A 257 -18.50 -16.38 9.84
C LYS A 257 -18.34 -16.86 8.40
N THR A 258 -19.32 -17.60 7.88
CA THR A 258 -19.27 -18.10 6.49
C THR A 258 -19.41 -16.99 5.47
N LEU A 259 -20.27 -15.98 5.74
CA LEU A 259 -20.39 -14.80 4.88
C LEU A 259 -19.08 -14.00 4.85
N SER A 260 -18.42 -13.82 6.00
CA SER A 260 -17.10 -13.20 6.07
C SER A 260 -16.02 -14.00 5.31
N ASN A 261 -16.06 -15.34 5.37
CA ASN A 261 -15.10 -16.19 4.65
C ASN A 261 -15.29 -16.14 3.13
N TRP A 262 -16.54 -16.18 2.65
CA TRP A 262 -16.83 -16.02 1.22
C TRP A 262 -16.42 -14.66 0.69
N LEU A 263 -16.60 -13.61 1.49
CA LEU A 263 -16.15 -12.27 1.16
C LEU A 263 -14.62 -12.16 1.06
N ILE A 264 -13.88 -12.85 1.93
CA ILE A 264 -12.41 -12.94 1.84
C ILE A 264 -12.01 -13.64 0.54
N VAL A 265 -12.61 -14.79 0.23
CA VAL A 265 -12.32 -15.53 -1.01
C VAL A 265 -12.60 -14.67 -2.24
N LEU A 266 -13.74 -13.97 -2.24
CA LEU A 266 -14.14 -13.07 -3.32
C LEU A 266 -13.14 -11.92 -3.51
N VAL A 267 -12.71 -11.27 -2.43
CA VAL A 267 -11.76 -10.16 -2.52
C VAL A 267 -10.39 -10.65 -3.00
N LEU A 268 -9.93 -11.82 -2.52
CA LEU A 268 -8.69 -12.43 -3.00
C LEU A 268 -8.75 -12.80 -4.49
N MET A 269 -9.88 -13.32 -4.96
CA MET A 269 -10.11 -13.60 -6.39
C MET A 269 -10.05 -12.34 -7.26
N ILE A 270 -10.54 -11.20 -6.76
CA ILE A 270 -10.43 -9.91 -7.49
C ILE A 270 -9.01 -9.34 -7.40
N CYS A 271 -8.33 -9.47 -6.25
CA CYS A 271 -6.98 -8.94 -6.06
C CYS A 271 -5.93 -9.70 -6.87
N PHE A 272 -6.11 -11.00 -7.11
CA PHE A 272 -5.14 -11.84 -7.81
C PHE A 272 -4.82 -11.38 -9.26
N PRO A 273 -5.80 -11.17 -10.16
CA PRO A 273 -5.51 -10.66 -11.51
C PRO A 273 -4.94 -9.23 -11.48
N ILE A 274 -5.36 -8.40 -10.52
CA ILE A 274 -4.81 -7.05 -10.32
C ILE A 274 -3.34 -7.13 -9.91
N LEU A 275 -2.98 -8.07 -9.04
CA LEU A 275 -1.61 -8.31 -8.64
C LEU A 275 -0.75 -8.75 -9.84
N ILE A 276 -1.25 -9.66 -10.68
CA ILE A 276 -0.56 -10.07 -11.91
C ILE A 276 -0.31 -8.86 -12.83
N TYR A 277 -1.33 -8.02 -13.03
CA TYR A 277 -1.18 -6.79 -13.82
C TYR A 277 -0.10 -5.87 -13.26
N ILE A 278 -0.16 -5.58 -11.95
CA ILE A 278 0.79 -4.71 -11.26
C ILE A 278 2.23 -5.27 -11.33
N VAL A 279 2.41 -6.57 -11.12
CA VAL A 279 3.73 -7.22 -11.25
C VAL A 279 4.23 -7.12 -12.69
N SER A 280 3.37 -7.35 -13.68
CA SER A 280 3.75 -7.30 -15.10
C SER A 280 4.23 -5.91 -15.51
N ILE A 281 3.51 -4.84 -15.14
CA ILE A 281 3.91 -3.46 -15.49
C ILE A 281 5.11 -2.94 -14.70
N SER A 282 5.36 -3.47 -13.49
CA SER A 282 6.43 -2.99 -12.60
C SER A 282 7.76 -3.73 -12.75
N THR A 283 7.77 -4.90 -13.38
CA THR A 283 8.95 -5.73 -13.67
C THR A 283 9.64 -5.32 -14.97
N ARG A 284 10.79 -5.92 -15.31
CA ARG A 284 11.66 -5.54 -16.44
C ARG A 284 11.05 -5.90 -17.81
N GLY A 285 9.93 -5.25 -18.17
CA GLY A 285 9.22 -5.40 -19.43
C GLY A 285 9.30 -4.16 -20.33
N SER A 286 8.72 -4.27 -21.53
CA SER A 286 8.62 -3.16 -22.48
C SER A 286 7.71 -2.04 -21.96
N GLU A 287 6.69 -2.37 -21.17
CA GLU A 287 5.77 -1.41 -20.55
C GLU A 287 6.47 -0.52 -19.52
N LYS A 288 7.30 -1.12 -18.64
CA LYS A 288 8.12 -0.36 -17.69
C LYS A 288 9.03 0.59 -18.46
N SER A 289 9.73 0.07 -19.46
CA SER A 289 10.69 0.80 -20.29
C SER A 289 10.03 1.98 -20.99
N LEU A 290 8.85 1.77 -21.58
CA LEU A 290 8.05 2.81 -22.20
C LEU A 290 7.83 3.98 -21.23
N ILE A 291 7.41 3.71 -19.99
CA ILE A 291 7.17 4.75 -18.97
C ILE A 291 8.45 5.54 -18.64
N TYR A 292 9.60 4.87 -18.50
CA TYR A 292 10.88 5.53 -18.24
C TYR A 292 11.30 6.42 -19.42
N TRP A 293 11.16 5.92 -20.65
CA TRP A 293 11.53 6.61 -21.87
C TRP A 293 10.57 7.76 -22.25
N THR A 294 9.31 7.73 -21.81
CA THR A 294 8.34 8.82 -22.05
C THR A 294 8.28 9.87 -20.94
N HIS A 295 8.73 9.57 -19.71
CA HIS A 295 8.56 10.47 -18.57
C HIS A 295 9.82 10.84 -17.81
N GLN A 296 10.78 9.93 -17.65
CA GLN A 296 12.00 10.22 -16.88
C GLN A 296 13.13 10.72 -17.78
N LEU A 297 13.44 9.97 -18.83
CA LEU A 297 14.52 10.33 -19.76
C LEU A 297 14.30 11.68 -20.47
N PRO A 298 13.08 12.05 -20.93
CA PRO A 298 12.87 13.32 -21.61
C PRO A 298 13.07 14.53 -20.70
N ASN A 299 12.85 14.35 -19.39
CA ASN A 299 13.18 15.37 -18.41
C ASN A 299 14.70 15.50 -18.28
N LEU A 300 15.43 14.39 -18.12
CA LEU A 300 16.89 14.38 -17.97
C LEU A 300 17.62 14.99 -19.16
N LEU A 301 17.17 14.72 -20.40
CA LEU A 301 17.79 15.21 -21.63
C LEU A 301 17.72 16.73 -21.85
N LYS A 302 17.00 17.49 -21.01
CA LYS A 302 16.92 18.95 -21.14
C LYS A 302 18.23 19.69 -20.88
N ASP A 303 19.25 19.00 -20.39
CA ASP A 303 20.61 19.53 -20.25
C ASP A 303 21.43 19.44 -21.55
N TYR A 304 20.93 18.77 -22.61
CA TYR A 304 21.57 18.71 -23.92
C TYR A 304 21.23 19.90 -24.81
N GLN A 305 22.26 20.38 -25.52
CA GLN A 305 22.12 21.32 -26.62
C GLN A 305 21.30 20.66 -27.74
N ASN A 306 20.28 21.36 -28.25
CA ASN A 306 19.33 20.90 -29.27
C ASN A 306 18.26 19.88 -28.81
N TRP A 307 18.16 19.53 -27.52
CA TRP A 307 17.07 18.66 -27.07
C TRP A 307 15.68 19.31 -27.26
N ASN A 308 15.58 20.62 -27.02
CA ASN A 308 14.29 21.33 -27.06
C ASN A 308 13.56 21.18 -28.40
N THR A 309 14.29 21.11 -29.52
CA THR A 309 13.68 20.93 -30.85
C THR A 309 13.05 19.55 -31.02
N ILE A 310 13.75 18.48 -30.60
CA ILE A 310 13.20 17.12 -30.57
C ILE A 310 12.03 17.07 -29.60
N PHE A 311 12.20 17.61 -28.40
CA PHE A 311 11.16 17.59 -27.38
C PHE A 311 9.86 18.22 -27.89
N ASP A 312 9.93 19.40 -28.51
CA ASP A 312 8.76 20.10 -29.04
C ASP A 312 8.09 19.36 -30.21
N GLN A 313 8.86 18.64 -31.02
CA GLN A 313 8.34 17.80 -32.10
C GLN A 313 7.48 16.64 -31.57
N TYR A 314 7.91 16.01 -30.48
CA TYR A 314 7.27 14.78 -29.97
C TYR A 314 6.38 14.97 -28.74
N LYS A 315 6.45 16.12 -28.04
CA LYS A 315 5.74 16.34 -26.75
C LYS A 315 4.23 16.06 -26.80
N ASN A 316 3.57 16.42 -27.91
CA ASN A 316 2.14 16.23 -28.08
C ASN A 316 1.80 14.83 -28.60
N GLN A 317 2.65 14.26 -29.45
CA GLN A 317 2.42 12.95 -30.07
C GLN A 317 2.62 11.80 -29.08
N LEU A 318 3.68 11.88 -28.27
CA LEU A 318 4.05 10.87 -27.27
C LEU A 318 3.63 11.24 -25.84
N ASN A 319 2.87 12.32 -25.68
CA ASN A 319 2.36 12.79 -24.40
C ASN A 319 3.43 12.97 -23.31
N LEU A 320 4.63 13.46 -23.68
CA LEU A 320 5.82 13.52 -22.82
C LEU A 320 5.62 14.38 -21.55
N ASN A 321 4.59 15.24 -21.53
CA ASN A 321 4.33 16.19 -20.45
C ASN A 321 3.26 15.76 -19.42
N LYS A 322 2.32 14.86 -19.76
CA LYS A 322 1.05 14.79 -18.99
C LYS A 322 0.93 13.61 -18.04
N SER A 323 1.52 12.45 -18.33
CA SER A 323 1.37 11.28 -17.44
C SER A 323 2.52 11.21 -16.42
N SER A 324 2.17 11.12 -15.14
CA SER A 324 3.15 10.88 -14.09
C SER A 324 3.34 9.36 -13.91
N PRO A 325 4.60 8.87 -13.78
CA PRO A 325 4.86 7.45 -13.46
C PRO A 325 4.17 6.98 -12.18
N LEU A 326 3.87 7.91 -11.27
CA LEU A 326 3.16 7.68 -10.02
C LEU A 326 1.70 7.22 -10.22
N LEU A 327 0.99 7.78 -11.22
CA LEU A 327 -0.38 7.37 -11.54
C LEU A 327 -0.43 5.96 -12.17
N ILE A 328 0.54 5.64 -13.02
CA ILE A 328 0.56 4.37 -13.77
C ILE A 328 1.13 3.24 -12.90
N LEU A 329 2.26 3.44 -12.24
CA LEU A 329 2.95 2.36 -11.52
C LEU A 329 2.62 2.33 -10.03
N SER A 330 2.65 3.50 -9.36
CA SER A 330 2.65 3.54 -7.89
C SER A 330 1.26 3.44 -7.26
N PHE A 331 0.25 4.11 -7.82
CA PHE A 331 -1.11 4.13 -7.26
C PHE A 331 -1.76 2.75 -7.17
N PRO A 332 -1.74 1.91 -8.23
CA PRO A 332 -2.27 0.55 -8.15
C PRO A 332 -1.62 -0.29 -7.03
N ILE A 333 -0.30 -0.16 -6.82
CA ILE A 333 0.43 -0.87 -5.76
C ILE A 333 -0.07 -0.42 -4.38
N ILE A 334 -0.23 0.88 -4.16
CA ILE A 334 -0.69 1.46 -2.88
C ILE A 334 -2.11 0.98 -2.55
N PHE A 335 -3.04 1.10 -3.51
CA PHE A 335 -4.42 0.68 -3.28
C PHE A 335 -4.54 -0.83 -3.07
N LEU A 336 -3.79 -1.64 -3.83
CA LEU A 336 -3.75 -3.10 -3.63
C LEU A 336 -3.29 -3.42 -2.21
N GLY A 337 -2.27 -2.69 -1.74
CA GLY A 337 -1.73 -2.86 -0.40
C GLY A 337 -2.73 -2.59 0.73
N ILE A 338 -3.48 -1.49 0.61
CA ILE A 338 -4.53 -1.12 1.57
C ILE A 338 -5.66 -2.16 1.57
N VAL A 339 -6.06 -2.64 0.38
CA VAL A 339 -7.11 -3.65 0.24
C VAL A 339 -6.70 -4.98 0.88
N LEU A 340 -5.52 -5.51 0.55
CA LEU A 340 -5.01 -6.76 1.12
C LEU A 340 -4.86 -6.66 2.66
N SER A 341 -4.40 -5.52 3.15
CA SER A 341 -4.31 -5.26 4.59
C SER A 341 -5.68 -5.30 5.28
N THR A 342 -6.71 -4.75 4.63
CA THR A 342 -8.09 -4.76 5.12
C THR A 342 -8.68 -6.18 5.12
N VAL A 343 -8.34 -7.01 4.12
CA VAL A 343 -8.74 -8.43 4.06
C VAL A 343 -8.16 -9.23 5.22
N LEU A 344 -6.89 -9.02 5.56
CA LEU A 344 -6.26 -9.72 6.70
C LEU A 344 -6.90 -9.36 8.03
N PHE A 345 -7.30 -8.09 8.16
CA PHE A 345 -8.07 -7.66 9.32
C PHE A 345 -9.41 -8.38 9.42
N LEU A 346 -10.11 -8.57 8.29
CA LEU A 346 -11.35 -9.34 8.23
C LEU A 346 -11.13 -10.84 8.51
N LEU A 347 -10.07 -11.42 7.98
CA LEU A 347 -9.67 -12.81 8.24
C LEU A 347 -9.40 -13.07 9.71
N THR A 348 -8.80 -12.09 10.39
CA THR A 348 -8.57 -12.15 11.82
C THR A 348 -9.88 -12.16 12.61
N ILE A 349 -10.86 -11.37 12.20
CA ILE A 349 -12.18 -11.32 12.85
C ILE A 349 -12.96 -12.62 12.59
N SER A 350 -12.89 -13.15 11.36
CA SER A 350 -13.60 -14.38 10.98
C SER A 350 -13.07 -15.61 11.72
N ILE A 351 -11.75 -15.69 11.96
CA ILE A 351 -11.14 -16.74 12.78
C ILE A 351 -11.60 -16.64 14.23
N ARG A 352 -11.81 -15.42 14.75
CA ARG A 352 -12.07 -15.20 16.18
C ARG A 352 -13.49 -15.38 16.65
N ALA A 353 -14.47 -15.43 15.74
CA ALA A 353 -15.89 -15.56 16.09
C ALA A 353 -16.33 -14.58 17.22
N GLN A 354 -15.69 -13.41 17.33
CA GLN A 354 -16.14 -12.38 18.26
C GLN A 354 -17.50 -11.90 17.77
N LYS A 355 -18.49 -11.80 18.67
CA LYS A 355 -19.75 -11.08 18.40
C LYS A 355 -19.43 -9.61 18.18
N SER A 356 -19.00 -9.27 16.97
CA SER A 356 -18.90 -7.88 16.55
C SER A 356 -20.32 -7.35 16.43
N SER A 357 -20.56 -6.14 16.94
CA SER A 357 -21.84 -5.49 16.69
C SER A 357 -22.09 -5.43 15.17
N GLN A 358 -23.32 -5.69 14.74
CA GLN A 358 -23.70 -5.66 13.32
C GLN A 358 -23.32 -4.34 12.63
N LEU A 359 -23.31 -3.24 13.40
CA LEU A 359 -22.88 -1.92 12.93
C LEU A 359 -21.40 -1.90 12.54
N VAL A 360 -20.50 -2.49 13.35
CA VAL A 360 -19.07 -2.58 13.04
C VAL A 360 -18.81 -3.45 11.81
N LEU A 361 -19.55 -4.54 11.64
CA LEU A 361 -19.46 -5.39 10.45
C LEU A 361 -19.93 -4.62 9.20
N ARG A 362 -21.06 -3.91 9.29
CA ARG A 362 -21.61 -3.09 8.19
C ARG A 362 -20.67 -1.97 7.77
N THR A 363 -20.10 -1.23 8.71
CA THR A 363 -19.14 -0.16 8.40
C THR A 363 -17.89 -0.70 7.70
N LYS A 364 -17.40 -1.87 8.12
CA LYS A 364 -16.24 -2.52 7.47
C LYS A 364 -16.56 -3.00 6.06
N PHE A 365 -17.76 -3.53 5.84
CA PHE A 365 -18.21 -3.92 4.50
C PHE A 365 -18.28 -2.72 3.56
N ILE A 366 -18.92 -1.62 4.00
CA ILE A 366 -19.00 -0.38 3.21
C ILE A 366 -17.59 0.15 2.90
N LEU A 367 -16.70 0.17 3.90
CA LEU A 367 -15.32 0.60 3.71
C LEU A 367 -14.58 -0.28 2.70
N LEU A 368 -14.70 -1.60 2.81
CA LEU A 368 -14.08 -2.53 1.86
C LEU A 368 -14.63 -2.33 0.44
N SER A 369 -15.94 -2.13 0.29
CA SER A 369 -16.55 -1.85 -1.03
C SER A 369 -16.00 -0.56 -1.64
N ILE A 370 -15.85 0.50 -0.85
CA ILE A 370 -15.24 1.76 -1.30
C ILE A 370 -13.79 1.55 -1.71
N LEU A 371 -13.01 0.82 -0.89
CA LEU A 371 -11.60 0.52 -1.19
C LEU A 371 -11.45 -0.34 -2.45
N MET A 372 -12.33 -1.31 -2.67
CA MET A 372 -12.36 -2.12 -3.90
C MET A 372 -12.68 -1.26 -5.11
N PHE A 373 -13.65 -0.35 -5.01
CA PHE A 373 -13.97 0.57 -6.10
C PHE A 373 -12.79 1.48 -6.44
N LEU A 374 -12.10 2.04 -5.44
CA LEU A 374 -10.90 2.86 -5.63
C LEU A 374 -9.75 2.06 -6.25
N LEU A 375 -9.53 0.82 -5.82
CA LEU A 375 -8.53 -0.07 -6.42
C LEU A 375 -8.82 -0.28 -7.91
N ILE A 376 -10.05 -0.63 -8.26
CA ILE A 376 -10.46 -0.87 -9.64
C ILE A 376 -10.31 0.41 -10.47
N LEU A 377 -10.74 1.56 -9.95
CA LEU A 377 -10.59 2.84 -10.64
C LEU A 377 -9.12 3.18 -10.88
N SER A 378 -8.25 2.95 -9.88
CA SER A 378 -6.81 3.21 -10.02
C SER A 378 -6.14 2.33 -11.08
N VAL A 379 -6.51 1.04 -11.13
CA VAL A 379 -6.01 0.10 -12.13
C VAL A 379 -6.54 0.47 -13.52
N PHE A 380 -7.82 0.84 -13.62
CA PHE A 380 -8.43 1.25 -14.88
C PHE A 380 -7.77 2.52 -15.44
N ILE A 381 -7.53 3.53 -14.61
CA ILE A 381 -6.81 4.76 -15.02
C ILE A 381 -5.39 4.42 -15.47
N SER A 382 -4.66 3.61 -14.70
CA SER A 382 -3.32 3.14 -15.07
C SER A 382 -3.32 2.45 -16.44
N GLN A 383 -4.28 1.57 -16.68
CA GLN A 383 -4.42 0.84 -17.93
C GLN A 383 -4.75 1.77 -19.11
N LEU A 384 -5.67 2.72 -18.93
CA LEU A 384 -6.00 3.69 -19.97
C LEU A 384 -4.80 4.55 -20.36
N GLU A 385 -4.03 5.03 -19.38
CA GLU A 385 -2.85 5.83 -19.66
C GLU A 385 -1.74 5.00 -20.33
N LEU A 386 -1.50 3.77 -19.87
CA LEU A 386 -0.55 2.86 -20.52
C LEU A 386 -0.97 2.53 -21.96
N HIS A 387 -2.27 2.28 -22.20
CA HIS A 387 -2.79 1.99 -23.53
C HIS A 387 -2.63 3.19 -24.46
N LYS A 388 -2.96 4.41 -24.01
CA LYS A 388 -2.73 5.64 -24.78
C LYS A 388 -1.26 5.77 -25.17
N LEU A 389 -0.34 5.54 -24.24
CA LEU A 389 1.10 5.58 -24.51
C LEU A 389 1.50 4.52 -25.55
N LEU A 390 1.02 3.28 -25.42
CA LEU A 390 1.31 2.19 -26.36
C LEU A 390 0.80 2.52 -27.78
N VAL A 391 -0.41 3.03 -27.91
CA VAL A 391 -0.99 3.42 -29.20
C VAL A 391 -0.21 4.58 -29.82
N SER A 392 0.04 5.64 -29.06
CA SER A 392 0.86 6.78 -29.50
C SER A 392 2.25 6.34 -29.95
N TRP A 393 2.88 5.43 -29.20
CA TRP A 393 4.21 4.92 -29.49
C TRP A 393 4.25 4.09 -30.78
N ASN A 394 3.27 3.20 -30.95
CA ASN A 394 3.16 2.28 -32.08
C ASN A 394 2.48 2.90 -33.33
N THR A 395 2.14 4.18 -33.30
CA THR A 395 1.54 4.87 -34.46
C THR A 395 2.56 4.97 -35.59
N TYR A 396 2.12 4.76 -36.82
CA TYR A 396 2.97 4.89 -38.00
C TYR A 396 2.94 6.32 -38.54
N LYS A 397 4.12 6.82 -38.87
CA LYS A 397 4.33 8.05 -39.64
C LYS A 397 5.41 7.77 -40.68
N ASP A 398 5.09 7.95 -41.96
CA ASP A 398 6.01 7.72 -43.07
C ASP A 398 6.64 6.30 -43.05
N ASP A 399 5.79 5.27 -42.89
CA ASP A 399 6.14 3.83 -42.77
C ASP A 399 7.04 3.46 -41.59
N GLN A 400 7.34 4.40 -40.69
CA GLN A 400 8.10 4.17 -39.47
C GLN A 400 7.24 4.36 -38.23
N ILE A 401 7.59 3.63 -37.16
CA ILE A 401 6.93 3.75 -35.87
C ILE A 401 7.43 5.03 -35.20
N ILE A 402 6.53 5.91 -34.76
CA ILE A 402 6.90 7.20 -34.14
C ILE A 402 7.89 7.01 -32.98
N GLY A 403 7.65 6.00 -32.13
CA GLY A 403 8.54 5.65 -31.02
C GLY A 403 9.95 5.22 -31.44
N SER A 404 10.09 4.48 -32.55
CA SER A 404 11.41 4.06 -33.03
C SER A 404 12.18 5.24 -33.62
N THR A 405 11.52 6.13 -34.38
CA THR A 405 12.12 7.36 -34.90
C THR A 405 12.55 8.30 -33.75
N TYR A 406 11.75 8.38 -32.69
CA TYR A 406 12.08 9.14 -31.48
C TYR A 406 13.38 8.64 -30.82
N ILE A 407 13.50 7.32 -30.62
CA ILE A 407 14.73 6.72 -30.07
C ILE A 407 15.94 6.97 -30.95
N GLN A 408 15.79 6.85 -32.27
CA GLN A 408 16.88 7.12 -33.21
C GLN A 408 17.34 8.59 -33.13
N ASN A 409 16.41 9.52 -32.96
CA ASN A 409 16.76 10.94 -32.82
C ASN A 409 17.45 11.24 -31.47
N ILE A 410 17.07 10.57 -30.38
CA ILE A 410 17.83 10.60 -29.11
C ILE A 410 19.26 10.07 -29.32
N LYS A 411 19.40 8.93 -30.00
CA LYS A 411 20.70 8.31 -30.30
C LYS A 411 21.61 9.23 -31.11
N LYS A 412 21.05 10.01 -32.04
CA LYS A 412 21.80 11.01 -32.82
C LYS A 412 22.33 12.16 -31.97
N ILE A 413 21.55 12.70 -31.02
CA ILE A 413 22.00 13.81 -30.16
C ILE A 413 23.01 13.35 -29.11
N THR A 414 22.75 12.20 -28.50
CA THR A 414 23.58 11.66 -27.41
C THR A 414 24.86 11.00 -27.90
N GLY A 415 24.86 10.46 -29.12
CA GLY A 415 25.96 9.68 -29.67
C GLY A 415 25.89 8.20 -29.26
N ASN A 416 26.39 7.31 -30.12
CA ASN A 416 26.21 5.86 -29.98
C ASN A 416 26.74 5.30 -28.65
N LYS A 417 27.89 5.78 -28.18
CA LYS A 417 28.53 5.28 -26.95
C LYS A 417 27.72 5.65 -25.71
N VAL A 418 27.28 6.90 -25.61
CA VAL A 418 26.46 7.39 -24.50
C VAL A 418 25.09 6.72 -24.51
N PHE A 419 24.46 6.63 -25.69
CA PHE A 419 23.17 5.96 -25.85
C PHE A 419 23.21 4.50 -25.36
N ASN A 420 24.23 3.73 -25.75
CA ASN A 420 24.38 2.34 -25.30
C ASN A 420 24.58 2.24 -23.78
N ASN A 421 25.28 3.19 -23.17
CA ASN A 421 25.42 3.23 -21.71
C ASN A 421 24.11 3.57 -21.01
N ILE A 422 23.29 4.48 -21.57
CA ILE A 422 21.95 4.79 -21.05
C ILE A 422 21.08 3.53 -21.09
N ASP A 423 21.05 2.84 -22.23
CA ASP A 423 20.27 1.59 -22.42
C ASP A 423 20.72 0.49 -21.44
N GLN A 424 22.03 0.26 -21.29
CA GLN A 424 22.52 -0.87 -20.50
C GLN A 424 22.59 -0.61 -18.99
N LYS A 425 22.74 0.65 -18.56
CA LYS A 425 23.03 0.99 -17.15
C LYS A 425 21.93 1.79 -16.44
N LEU A 426 21.06 2.49 -17.18
CA LEU A 426 20.01 3.34 -16.60
C LEU A 426 18.61 2.88 -16.99
N PHE A 427 18.28 2.96 -18.28
CA PHE A 427 16.94 2.71 -18.80
C PHE A 427 16.97 1.73 -19.96
N PHE A 428 16.85 0.44 -19.65
CA PHE A 428 16.76 -0.63 -20.65
C PHE A 428 15.66 -0.34 -21.66
N LEU A 429 15.97 -0.52 -22.95
CA LEU A 429 15.01 -0.41 -24.04
C LEU A 429 13.99 -1.55 -24.00
N ASN A 430 14.39 -2.78 -23.67
CA ASN A 430 13.49 -3.95 -23.64
C ASN A 430 12.54 -4.02 -24.87
N HIS A 431 13.11 -3.91 -26.07
CA HIS A 431 12.40 -4.00 -27.35
C HIS A 431 11.41 -2.86 -27.70
N ILE A 432 11.43 -1.72 -26.97
CA ILE A 432 10.62 -0.54 -27.35
C ILE A 432 11.11 0.17 -28.62
N ASP A 433 12.28 -0.20 -29.14
CA ASP A 433 12.83 0.23 -30.44
C ASP A 433 12.06 -0.38 -31.64
N LYS A 434 11.19 -1.35 -31.37
CA LYS A 434 10.28 -2.00 -32.33
C LYS A 434 8.83 -1.84 -31.88
N LYS A 435 7.90 -2.35 -32.69
CA LYS A 435 6.47 -2.41 -32.33
C LYS A 435 6.30 -3.17 -31.02
N ILE A 436 5.72 -2.51 -30.02
CA ILE A 436 5.48 -3.11 -28.71
C ILE A 436 4.23 -4.00 -28.83
N THR A 437 4.40 -5.31 -28.68
CA THR A 437 3.31 -6.27 -28.53
C THR A 437 3.03 -6.46 -27.04
N SER A 438 2.04 -5.74 -26.49
CA SER A 438 1.65 -5.94 -25.09
C SER A 438 0.60 -7.05 -24.97
N ILE A 439 0.74 -7.90 -23.95
CA ILE A 439 -0.26 -8.91 -23.55
C ILE A 439 -1.59 -8.24 -23.15
N PHE A 440 -1.54 -6.94 -22.87
CA PHE A 440 -2.63 -6.10 -22.42
C PHE A 440 -3.46 -5.45 -23.55
N ASN A 441 -3.33 -5.93 -24.79
CA ASN A 441 -4.13 -5.48 -25.94
C ASN A 441 -5.66 -5.59 -25.72
N ASP A 442 -6.40 -4.74 -26.47
CA ASP A 442 -7.82 -4.31 -26.40
C ASP A 442 -8.90 -5.27 -25.87
N ARG A 443 -8.68 -6.59 -25.89
CA ARG A 443 -9.69 -7.61 -25.55
C ARG A 443 -9.46 -8.32 -24.22
N TYR A 444 -8.21 -8.44 -23.76
CA TYR A 444 -7.88 -9.25 -22.59
C TYR A 444 -8.24 -8.54 -21.28
N ILE A 445 -7.96 -7.24 -21.20
CA ILE A 445 -8.11 -6.46 -19.95
C ILE A 445 -9.56 -6.19 -19.58
N ILE A 446 -10.38 -5.73 -20.55
CA ILE A 446 -11.79 -5.43 -20.31
C ILE A 446 -12.50 -6.73 -19.95
N SER A 447 -12.22 -7.83 -20.66
CA SER A 447 -12.79 -9.15 -20.38
C SER A 447 -12.40 -9.65 -18.99
N VAL A 448 -11.13 -9.61 -18.59
CA VAL A 448 -10.72 -10.08 -17.26
C VAL A 448 -11.31 -9.20 -16.16
N CYS A 449 -11.24 -7.87 -16.25
CA CYS A 449 -11.78 -6.99 -15.22
C CYS A 449 -13.32 -7.08 -15.14
N THR A 450 -14.04 -7.17 -16.27
CA THR A 450 -15.50 -7.31 -16.27
C THR A 450 -15.95 -8.69 -15.82
N THR A 451 -15.31 -9.78 -16.28
CA THR A 451 -15.69 -11.14 -15.90
C THR A 451 -15.42 -11.39 -14.41
N PHE A 452 -14.30 -10.90 -13.88
CA PHE A 452 -14.00 -10.96 -12.45
C PHE A 452 -14.73 -9.90 -11.60
N LEU A 453 -15.38 -8.89 -12.21
CA LEU A 453 -16.30 -7.99 -11.50
C LEU A 453 -17.69 -8.61 -11.41
N VAL A 454 -18.21 -9.09 -12.54
CA VAL A 454 -19.58 -9.55 -12.71
C VAL A 454 -19.79 -10.88 -12.01
N VAL A 455 -18.89 -11.86 -12.17
CA VAL A 455 -19.07 -13.19 -11.58
C VAL A 455 -19.06 -13.15 -10.05
N PRO A 456 -18.15 -12.43 -9.37
CA PRO A 456 -18.13 -12.39 -7.91
C PRO A 456 -19.21 -11.48 -7.33
N THR A 457 -19.55 -10.36 -7.98
CA THR A 457 -20.68 -9.53 -7.52
C THR A 457 -22.01 -10.26 -7.68
N ILE A 458 -22.25 -10.96 -8.80
CA ILE A 458 -23.45 -11.77 -9.00
C ILE A 458 -23.48 -12.93 -7.99
N THR A 459 -22.38 -13.67 -7.82
CA THR A 459 -22.37 -14.78 -6.84
C THR A 459 -22.55 -14.28 -5.41
N GLY A 460 -21.92 -13.16 -5.03
CA GLY A 460 -22.15 -12.50 -3.74
C GLY A 460 -23.59 -12.04 -3.56
N PHE A 461 -24.21 -11.46 -4.59
CA PHE A 461 -25.61 -11.03 -4.58
C PHE A 461 -26.56 -12.23 -4.48
N CYS A 462 -26.31 -13.31 -5.23
CA CYS A 462 -27.10 -14.55 -5.17
C CYS A 462 -27.00 -15.23 -3.80
N ILE A 463 -25.82 -15.24 -3.16
CA ILE A 463 -25.64 -15.79 -1.82
C ILE A 463 -26.38 -14.95 -0.78
N ILE A 464 -26.30 -13.62 -0.87
CA ILE A 464 -27.02 -12.71 0.04
C ILE A 464 -28.54 -12.81 -0.18
N LEU A 465 -29.02 -12.82 -1.42
CA LEU A 465 -30.43 -12.93 -1.78
C LEU A 465 -31.03 -14.26 -1.30
N LYS A 466 -30.30 -15.37 -1.52
CA LYS A 466 -30.68 -16.69 -0.99
C LYS A 466 -30.75 -16.68 0.53
N GLY A 467 -29.77 -16.09 1.20
CA GLY A 467 -29.77 -15.95 2.66
C GLY A 467 -30.92 -15.09 3.21
N MET A 468 -31.30 -14.03 2.50
CA MET A 468 -32.48 -13.22 2.84
C MET A 468 -33.79 -13.99 2.65
N LEU A 469 -33.92 -14.76 1.56
CA LEU A 469 -35.07 -15.61 1.29
C LEU A 469 -35.19 -16.74 2.33
N ASP A 470 -34.10 -17.43 2.64
CA ASP A 470 -34.08 -18.50 3.65
C ASP A 470 -34.41 -17.98 5.05
N LYS A 471 -33.91 -16.79 5.41
CA LYS A 471 -34.27 -16.11 6.67
C LYS A 471 -35.75 -15.71 6.70
N ARG A 472 -36.29 -15.20 5.59
CA ARG A 472 -37.71 -14.85 5.47
C ARG A 472 -38.60 -16.09 5.59
N LEU A 473 -38.26 -17.17 4.90
CA LEU A 473 -38.93 -18.47 4.99
C LEU A 473 -38.87 -19.05 6.40
N ALA A 474 -37.73 -18.95 7.09
CA ALA A 474 -37.60 -19.37 8.49
C ALA A 474 -38.47 -18.52 9.44
N ILE A 475 -38.51 -17.20 9.24
CA ILE A 475 -39.38 -16.29 10.03
C ILE A 475 -40.86 -16.60 9.76
N ASP A 476 -41.25 -16.80 8.50
CA ASP A 476 -42.62 -17.10 8.11
C ASP A 476 -43.05 -18.49 8.61
N PHE A 477 -42.15 -19.47 8.58
CA PHE A 477 -42.36 -20.80 9.18
C PHE A 477 -42.59 -20.71 10.69
N VAL A 478 -41.70 -20.01 11.41
CA VAL A 478 -41.84 -19.79 12.87
C VAL A 478 -43.13 -19.03 13.17
N ARG A 479 -43.48 -18.00 12.39
CA ARG A 479 -44.72 -17.23 12.55
C ARG A 479 -45.97 -18.07 12.31
N ASN A 480 -45.94 -18.98 11.35
CA ASN A 480 -47.02 -19.92 11.08
C ASN A 480 -47.14 -21.00 12.16
N GLU A 481 -46.03 -21.52 12.68
CA GLU A 481 -46.01 -22.41 13.86
C GLU A 481 -46.63 -21.73 15.09
N PHE A 482 -46.31 -20.47 15.36
CA PHE A 482 -46.90 -19.69 16.45
C PHE A 482 -48.38 -19.37 16.23
N LYS A 483 -48.81 -19.10 14.99
CA LYS A 483 -50.24 -18.94 14.64
C LYS A 483 -51.02 -20.24 14.82
N ASN A 484 -50.46 -21.37 14.38
CA ASN A 484 -51.08 -22.68 14.54
C ASN A 484 -51.17 -23.08 16.02
N LYS A 485 -50.13 -22.82 16.83
CA LYS A 485 -50.20 -23.01 18.30
C LYS A 485 -51.21 -22.09 19.01
N LYS A 486 -51.52 -20.91 18.46
CA LYS A 486 -52.63 -20.07 18.96
C LYS A 486 -54.01 -20.59 18.56
N LEU A 487 -54.14 -21.23 17.39
CA LEU A 487 -55.37 -21.88 16.94
C LEU A 487 -55.71 -23.13 17.77
N PHE A 488 -54.71 -23.85 18.29
CA PHE A 488 -54.88 -24.97 19.23
C PHE A 488 -55.09 -24.56 20.70
N ARG A 489 -55.21 -23.25 20.99
CA ARG A 489 -55.50 -22.70 22.33
C ARG A 489 -56.86 -22.00 22.44
N LYS A 490 -57.72 -22.16 21.43
CA LYS A 490 -59.18 -22.01 21.57
C LYS A 490 -59.78 -23.40 21.55
#